data_AF-A0A854X6U2-F1
#
_entry.id   AF-A0A854X6U2-F1
#
_cell.length_a   1.000
_cell.length_b   1.000
_cell.length_c   1.000
_cell.angle_alpha   90.00
_cell.angle_beta   90.00
_cell.angle_gamma   90.00
#
_symmetry.space_group_name_H-M   'P 1'
#
loop_
_entity.id
_entity.type
_entity.pdbx_description
1 polymer ?
#
loop_
_entity_poly.entity_id
_entity_poly.type
_entity_poly.pdbx_seq_one_letter_code
_entity_poly.pdbx_strand_id
1 'polypeptide(L)'
;MNASKFHIPLIAGLSLDDEGPVFDKPWQAQAFSLLLHLHQTGLFPWKDWVQTFSDEIKASPAQPGETINDAYYRQWITAMESMVTALGLTAFEDITRRTEEWQQAYVNTPHGQPVTLLNASCPPPHGHEHEHLPRREPVAISRAAN
;
A
#
# COMPACT_ATOMS: atom_id res chain seq x y z
N MET A 1 17.52 -6.91 -29.52
CA MET A 1 16.73 -7.50 -28.42
C MET A 1 17.16 -6.79 -27.14
N ASN A 2 16.46 -5.72 -26.76
CA ASN A 2 16.85 -4.91 -25.60
C ASN A 2 15.82 -5.08 -24.48
N ALA A 3 16.28 -5.69 -23.39
CA ALA A 3 15.60 -5.69 -22.11
C ALA A 3 15.63 -4.24 -21.56
N SER A 4 14.52 -3.52 -21.71
CA SER A 4 14.33 -2.24 -21.04
C SER A 4 14.18 -2.49 -19.54
N LYS A 5 15.26 -2.21 -18.80
CA LYS A 5 15.23 -2.00 -17.36
C LYS A 5 14.26 -0.86 -17.07
N PHE A 6 13.18 -1.13 -16.35
CA PHE A 6 12.33 -0.10 -15.79
C PHE A 6 13.11 0.63 -14.69
N HIS A 7 13.74 1.74 -15.05
CA HIS A 7 14.32 2.67 -14.10
C HIS A 7 13.17 3.54 -13.58
N ILE A 8 12.72 3.30 -12.34
CA ILE A 8 11.91 4.29 -11.62
C ILE A 8 12.85 5.47 -11.37
N PRO A 9 12.69 6.65 -12.00
CA PRO A 9 13.54 7.77 -11.66
C PRO A 9 13.28 8.12 -10.20
N LEU A 10 14.36 8.21 -9.42
CA LEU A 10 14.35 9.00 -8.20
C LEU A 10 13.86 10.39 -8.65
N ILE A 11 12.70 10.83 -8.16
CA ILE A 11 12.22 12.18 -8.41
C ILE A 11 13.18 13.12 -7.67
N ALA A 12 14.27 13.47 -8.37
CA ALA A 12 15.22 14.47 -7.94
C ALA A 12 14.49 15.81 -7.96
N GLY A 13 14.05 16.27 -6.81
CA GLY A 13 13.34 17.54 -6.68
C GLY A 13 12.16 17.57 -5.70
N LEU A 14 11.79 16.46 -5.04
CA LEU A 14 11.02 16.58 -3.80
C LEU A 14 11.98 17.11 -2.73
N SER A 15 12.04 18.43 -2.66
CA SER A 15 12.55 19.12 -1.48
C SER A 15 11.87 18.49 -0.27
N LEU A 16 12.65 17.90 0.63
CA LEU A 16 12.24 17.76 2.01
C LEU A 16 12.24 19.18 2.54
N ASP A 17 11.21 19.95 2.21
CA ASP A 17 11.00 21.24 2.85
C ASP A 17 10.98 20.99 4.36
N ASP A 18 11.46 21.96 5.14
CA ASP A 18 11.77 21.90 6.57
C ASP A 18 10.55 21.60 7.49
N GLU A 19 9.44 21.06 6.95
CA GLU A 19 8.13 20.81 7.56
C GLU A 19 7.80 19.33 7.85
N GLY A 20 8.73 18.39 7.62
CA GLY A 20 8.54 16.97 7.98
C GLY A 20 8.07 16.08 6.82
N PRO A 21 7.75 14.79 7.10
CA PRO A 21 7.37 13.86 6.05
C PRO A 21 6.02 14.23 5.42
N VAL A 22 5.99 14.39 4.09
CA VAL A 22 4.79 14.70 3.29
C VAL A 22 3.68 13.64 3.45
N PHE A 23 4.05 12.42 3.84
CA PHE A 23 3.15 11.29 4.10
C PHE A 23 3.36 10.76 5.52
N ASP A 24 2.28 10.60 6.28
CA ASP A 24 2.30 10.06 7.64
C ASP A 24 2.65 8.57 7.67
N LYS A 25 2.26 7.83 6.62
CA LYS A 25 2.44 6.38 6.53
C LYS A 25 3.01 6.00 5.16
N PRO A 26 3.98 5.07 5.06
CA PRO A 26 4.60 4.70 3.78
C PRO A 26 3.61 4.24 2.70
N TRP A 27 2.51 3.58 3.08
CA TRP A 27 1.50 3.12 2.15
C TRP A 27 0.77 4.28 1.45
N GLN A 28 0.69 5.46 2.06
CA GLN A 28 0.04 6.63 1.47
C GLN A 28 0.77 7.07 0.20
N ALA A 29 2.11 7.09 0.24
CA ALA A 29 2.95 7.39 -0.91
C ALA A 29 2.81 6.33 -2.02
N GLN A 30 2.66 5.05 -1.65
CA GLN A 30 2.47 3.96 -2.60
C GLN A 30 1.13 4.09 -3.33
N ALA A 31 0.06 4.35 -2.58
CA ALA A 31 -1.27 4.56 -3.12
C ALA A 31 -1.26 5.73 -4.11
N PHE A 32 -0.75 6.90 -3.68
CA PHE A 32 -0.60 8.08 -4.54
C PHE A 32 0.17 7.78 -5.84
N SER A 33 1.30 7.07 -5.73
CA SER A 33 2.13 6.71 -6.88
C SER A 33 1.39 5.81 -7.87
N LEU A 34 0.56 4.87 -7.39
CA LEU A 34 -0.23 4.00 -8.23
C LEU A 34 -1.26 4.79 -9.03
N LEU A 35 -2.05 5.66 -8.38
CA LEU A 35 -3.03 6.50 -9.06
C LEU A 35 -2.36 7.41 -10.10
N LEU A 36 -1.24 8.05 -9.73
CA LEU A 36 -0.49 8.90 -10.64
C LEU A 36 0.00 8.11 -11.87
N HIS A 37 0.49 6.88 -11.66
CA HIS A 37 0.91 6.01 -12.76
C HIS A 37 -0.25 5.64 -13.70
N LEU A 38 -1.42 5.32 -13.16
CA LEU A 38 -2.62 5.03 -13.96
C LEU A 38 -3.06 6.25 -14.78
N HIS A 39 -2.95 7.46 -14.21
CA HIS A 39 -3.22 8.69 -14.95
C HIS A 39 -2.18 8.93 -16.07
N GLN A 40 -0.89 8.81 -15.75
CA GLN A 40 0.20 9.02 -16.70
C GLN A 40 0.19 8.03 -17.87
N THR A 41 -0.34 6.83 -17.65
CA THR A 41 -0.54 5.82 -18.70
C THR A 41 -1.79 6.05 -19.53
N GLY A 42 -2.58 7.10 -19.23
CA GLY A 42 -3.72 7.53 -20.02
C GLY A 42 -5.01 6.73 -19.76
N LEU A 43 -5.07 5.95 -18.67
CA LEU A 43 -6.26 5.15 -18.35
C LEU A 43 -7.45 6.01 -17.94
N PHE A 44 -7.21 7.19 -17.40
CA PHE A 44 -8.23 8.20 -17.12
C PHE A 44 -7.62 9.63 -17.16
N PRO A 45 -8.43 10.66 -17.48
CA PRO A 45 -8.01 12.05 -17.34
C PRO A 45 -8.11 12.52 -15.88
N TRP A 46 -7.19 13.38 -15.44
CA TRP A 46 -7.13 13.84 -14.04
C TRP A 46 -8.44 14.45 -13.51
N LYS A 47 -9.22 15.10 -14.37
CA LYS A 47 -10.53 15.68 -14.00
C LYS A 47 -11.53 14.63 -13.48
N ASP A 48 -11.45 13.40 -14.00
CA ASP A 48 -12.36 12.31 -13.62
C ASP A 48 -12.00 11.83 -12.20
N TRP A 49 -10.69 11.74 -11.89
CA TRP A 49 -10.22 11.50 -10.53
C TRP A 49 -10.72 12.56 -9.55
N VAL A 50 -10.55 13.84 -9.89
CA VAL A 50 -10.98 14.95 -9.02
C VAL A 50 -12.47 14.86 -8.73
N GLN A 51 -13.28 14.51 -9.74
CA GLN A 51 -14.72 14.32 -9.57
C GLN A 51 -15.02 13.13 -8.64
N THR A 52 -14.48 11.94 -8.92
CA THR A 52 -14.69 10.73 -8.11
C THR A 52 -14.27 10.93 -6.66
N PHE A 53 -13.10 11.51 -6.42
CA PHE A 53 -12.59 11.74 -5.08
C PHE A 53 -13.41 12.80 -4.33
N SER A 54 -13.82 13.88 -5.00
CA SER A 54 -14.66 14.92 -4.38
C SER A 54 -16.03 14.39 -3.99
N ASP A 55 -16.60 13.47 -4.78
CA ASP A 55 -17.88 12.85 -4.47
C ASP A 55 -17.77 11.86 -3.30
N GLU A 56 -16.67 11.11 -3.20
CA GLU A 56 -16.39 10.26 -2.04
C GLU A 56 -16.21 11.09 -0.75
N ILE A 57 -15.47 12.21 -0.79
CA ILE A 57 -15.33 13.11 0.37
C ILE A 57 -16.70 13.56 0.90
N LYS A 58 -17.64 13.90 -0.01
CA LYS A 58 -19.01 14.32 0.36
C LYS A 58 -19.83 13.16 0.91
N ALA A 59 -19.71 11.97 0.32
CA ALA A 59 -20.49 10.80 0.70
C ALA A 59 -20.03 10.18 2.03
N SER A 60 -18.76 10.41 2.41
CA SER A 60 -18.05 9.59 3.39
C SER A 60 -17.33 10.45 4.44
N PRO A 61 -18.05 11.34 5.17
CA PRO A 61 -17.44 12.29 6.10
C PRO A 61 -16.64 11.61 7.22
N ALA A 62 -15.80 12.39 7.90
CA ALA A 62 -14.98 11.91 9.00
C ALA A 62 -15.83 11.28 10.12
N GLN A 63 -15.40 10.12 10.62
CA GLN A 63 -16.07 9.41 11.69
C GLN A 63 -15.68 9.97 13.07
N PRO A 64 -16.53 9.81 14.11
CA PRO A 64 -16.17 10.21 15.47
C PRO A 64 -14.86 9.54 15.93
N GLY A 65 -13.86 10.35 16.31
CA GLY A 65 -12.54 9.87 16.75
C GLY A 65 -11.54 9.59 15.62
N GLU A 66 -11.95 9.75 14.35
CA GLU A 66 -11.06 9.67 13.19
C GLU A 66 -10.26 10.97 13.07
N THR A 67 -8.95 10.86 12.83
CA THR A 67 -8.15 12.05 12.52
C THR A 67 -8.51 12.58 11.14
N ILE A 68 -8.26 13.86 10.87
CA ILE A 68 -8.48 14.43 9.53
C ILE A 68 -7.70 13.64 8.47
N ASN A 69 -6.47 13.21 8.78
CA ASN A 69 -5.64 12.48 7.83
C ASN A 69 -6.11 11.03 7.62
N ASP A 70 -6.56 10.36 8.68
CA ASP A 70 -7.14 9.00 8.53
C ASP A 70 -8.41 9.04 7.69
N ALA A 71 -9.29 10.03 7.91
CA ALA A 71 -10.48 10.24 7.09
C ALA A 71 -10.12 10.52 5.62
N TYR A 72 -9.16 11.42 5.39
CA TYR A 72 -8.70 11.79 4.05
C TYR A 72 -8.20 10.57 3.27
N TYR A 73 -7.31 9.78 3.86
CA TYR A 73 -6.75 8.64 3.14
C TYR A 73 -7.71 7.44 3.05
N ARG A 74 -8.64 7.27 3.99
CA ARG A 74 -9.75 6.32 3.83
C ARG A 74 -10.59 6.67 2.60
N GLN A 75 -11.04 7.92 2.48
CA GLN A 75 -11.77 8.41 1.31
C GLN A 75 -10.96 8.27 0.03
N TRP A 76 -9.66 8.55 0.09
CA TRP A 76 -8.76 8.46 -1.06
C TRP A 76 -8.66 7.03 -1.59
N ILE A 77 -8.51 6.04 -0.70
CA ILE A 77 -8.47 4.62 -1.09
C ILE A 77 -9.82 4.18 -1.65
N THR A 78 -10.95 4.50 -0.99
CA THR A 78 -12.28 4.14 -1.50
C THR A 78 -12.54 4.70 -2.90
N ALA A 79 -12.15 5.96 -3.14
CA ALA A 79 -12.27 6.58 -4.46
C ALA A 79 -11.38 5.89 -5.50
N MET A 80 -10.15 5.53 -5.13
CA MET A 80 -9.23 4.82 -6.02
C MET A 80 -9.79 3.44 -6.39
N GLU A 81 -10.26 2.66 -5.42
CA GLU A 81 -10.88 1.34 -5.62
C GLU A 81 -12.11 1.42 -6.53
N SER A 82 -12.96 2.43 -6.31
CA SER A 82 -14.12 2.71 -7.16
C SER A 82 -13.70 3.02 -8.59
N MET A 83 -12.65 3.83 -8.78
CA MET A 83 -12.20 4.20 -10.12
C MET A 83 -11.53 3.03 -10.85
N VAL A 84 -10.67 2.24 -10.22
CA VAL A 84 -10.05 1.07 -10.87
C VAL A 84 -11.08 -0.01 -11.22
N THR A 85 -12.16 -0.11 -10.43
CA THR A 85 -13.30 -0.98 -10.71
C THR A 85 -14.11 -0.46 -11.90
N ALA A 86 -14.41 0.84 -11.94
CA ALA A 86 -15.12 1.47 -13.06
C ALA A 86 -14.34 1.37 -14.39
N LEU A 87 -13.01 1.39 -14.33
CA LEU A 87 -12.12 1.17 -15.48
C LEU A 87 -11.98 -0.30 -15.89
N GLY A 88 -12.54 -1.25 -15.11
CA GLY A 88 -12.46 -2.68 -15.38
C GLY A 88 -11.07 -3.29 -15.16
N LEU A 89 -10.20 -2.64 -14.39
CA LEU A 89 -8.83 -3.11 -14.11
C LEU A 89 -8.80 -4.21 -13.05
N THR A 90 -9.78 -4.21 -12.16
CA THR A 90 -10.00 -5.23 -11.12
C THR A 90 -11.47 -5.22 -10.74
N ALA A 91 -11.97 -6.32 -10.20
CA ALA A 91 -13.29 -6.34 -9.60
C ALA A 91 -13.22 -6.00 -8.10
N PHE A 92 -14.32 -5.50 -7.54
CA PHE A 92 -14.40 -5.19 -6.10
C PHE A 92 -14.21 -6.46 -5.26
N GLU A 93 -14.77 -7.59 -5.70
CA GLU A 93 -14.58 -8.88 -5.03
C GLU A 93 -13.12 -9.33 -4.99
N ASP A 94 -12.32 -8.99 -6.01
CA ASP A 94 -10.91 -9.34 -6.04
C ASP A 94 -10.09 -8.50 -5.04
N ILE A 95 -10.46 -7.23 -4.86
CA ILE A 95 -9.85 -6.34 -3.85
C ILE A 95 -10.18 -6.85 -2.44
N THR A 96 -11.46 -7.16 -2.19
CA THR A 96 -11.90 -7.71 -0.89
C THR A 96 -11.19 -9.02 -0.60
N ARG A 97 -11.21 -9.97 -1.54
CA ARG A 97 -10.52 -11.27 -1.39
C ARG A 97 -9.04 -11.08 -1.10
N ARG A 98 -8.36 -10.18 -1.83
CA ARG A 98 -6.92 -9.94 -1.60
C ARG A 98 -6.64 -9.33 -0.22
N THR A 99 -7.52 -8.45 0.26
CA THR A 99 -7.44 -7.87 1.60
C THR A 99 -7.56 -8.95 2.68
N GLU A 100 -8.55 -9.83 2.54
CA GLU A 100 -8.77 -10.96 3.46
C GLU A 100 -7.59 -11.94 3.46
N GLU A 101 -7.05 -12.27 2.28
CA GLU A 101 -5.86 -13.12 2.18
C GLU A 101 -4.65 -12.51 2.90
N TRP A 102 -4.41 -11.19 2.77
CA TRP A 102 -3.33 -10.53 3.50
C TRP A 102 -3.56 -10.51 5.02
N GLN A 103 -4.80 -10.30 5.45
CA GLN A 103 -5.16 -10.38 6.87
C GLN A 103 -4.91 -11.79 7.42
N GLN A 104 -5.32 -12.82 6.69
CA GLN A 104 -5.09 -14.22 7.08
C GLN A 104 -3.61 -14.57 7.07
N ALA A 105 -2.85 -14.11 6.07
CA ALA A 105 -1.40 -14.25 6.03
C ALA A 105 -0.73 -13.63 7.26
N TYR A 106 -1.15 -12.43 7.67
CA TYR A 106 -0.64 -11.77 8.88
C TYR A 106 -0.94 -12.62 10.13
N VAL A 107 -2.19 -13.06 10.32
CA VAL A 107 -2.59 -13.90 11.46
C VAL A 107 -1.82 -15.22 11.52
N ASN A 108 -1.55 -15.83 10.37
CA ASN A 108 -0.85 -17.10 10.28
C ASN A 108 0.68 -16.97 10.39
N THR A 109 1.24 -15.76 10.35
CA THR A 109 2.70 -15.55 10.39
C THR A 109 3.19 -15.53 11.84
N PRO A 110 4.10 -16.45 12.24
CA PRO A 110 4.70 -16.44 13.57
C PRO A 110 5.44 -15.13 13.84
N HIS A 111 5.44 -14.69 15.10
CA HIS A 111 6.12 -13.46 15.49
C HIS A 111 7.61 -13.48 15.09
N GLY A 112 8.08 -12.37 14.53
CA GLY A 112 9.45 -12.22 14.05
C GLY A 112 9.74 -12.84 12.68
N GLN A 113 8.76 -13.48 12.03
CA GLN A 113 8.88 -13.94 10.64
C GLN A 113 8.26 -12.92 9.67
N PRO A 114 8.76 -12.82 8.43
CA PRO A 114 8.16 -11.95 7.42
C PRO A 114 6.78 -12.47 7.00
N VAL A 115 5.83 -11.54 6.83
CA VAL A 115 4.49 -11.85 6.33
C VAL A 115 4.57 -12.09 4.83
N THR A 116 4.11 -13.26 4.37
CA THR A 116 4.02 -13.58 2.95
C THR A 116 2.61 -14.07 2.63
N LEU A 117 2.11 -13.75 1.43
CA LEU A 117 0.74 -14.08 1.04
C LEU A 117 0.46 -15.60 1.02
N LEU A 118 1.50 -16.43 0.81
CA LEU A 118 1.39 -17.89 0.89
C LEU A 118 0.91 -18.36 2.27
N ASN A 119 1.21 -17.62 3.33
CA ASN A 119 0.79 -17.97 4.69
C ASN A 119 -0.73 -17.95 4.84
N ALA A 120 -1.48 -17.27 3.96
CA ALA A 120 -2.95 -17.30 3.95
C ALA A 120 -3.49 -18.71 3.64
N SER A 121 -2.88 -19.41 2.68
CA SER A 121 -3.35 -20.70 2.18
C SER A 121 -2.58 -21.89 2.77
N CYS A 122 -1.35 -21.68 3.23
CA CYS A 122 -0.50 -22.68 3.86
C CYS A 122 0.12 -22.05 5.12
N PRO A 123 -0.58 -22.09 6.26
CA PRO A 123 0.00 -21.60 7.52
C PRO A 123 1.29 -22.38 7.81
N PRO A 124 2.38 -21.69 8.22
CA PRO A 124 3.60 -22.37 8.62
C PRO A 124 3.28 -23.33 9.77
N PRO A 125 3.96 -24.50 9.85
CA PRO A 125 3.69 -25.48 10.87
C PRO A 125 3.80 -24.85 12.25
N HIS A 126 2.72 -24.91 13.04
CA HIS A 126 2.73 -24.58 14.46
C HIS A 126 3.51 -25.69 15.17
N GLY A 127 4.83 -25.52 15.30
CA GLY A 127 5.67 -26.50 15.99
C GLY A 127 5.29 -26.61 17.45
N HIS A 128 4.74 -27.75 17.86
CA HIS A 128 4.98 -28.25 19.21
C HIS A 128 6.48 -28.56 19.29
N GLU A 129 7.18 -27.87 20.20
CA GLU A 129 8.58 -28.12 20.59
C GLU A 129 9.64 -27.83 19.50
N HIS A 130 9.86 -26.55 19.21
CA HIS A 130 11.16 -26.09 18.76
C HIS A 130 11.76 -25.19 19.83
N GLU A 131 12.85 -25.64 20.44
CA GLU A 131 13.74 -24.84 21.26
C GLU A 131 14.25 -23.68 20.39
N HIS A 132 13.56 -22.55 20.43
CA HIS A 132 13.89 -21.35 19.67
C HIS A 132 15.18 -20.75 20.23
N LEU A 133 16.32 -21.20 19.72
CA LEU A 133 17.55 -20.44 19.81
C LEU A 133 17.34 -19.13 19.05
N PRO A 134 17.41 -17.96 19.71
CA PRO A 134 17.13 -16.69 19.05
C PRO A 134 18.16 -16.46 17.96
N ARG A 135 17.71 -16.40 16.70
CA ARG A 135 18.56 -16.04 15.57
C ARG A 135 18.86 -14.54 15.66
N ARG A 136 19.97 -14.19 16.31
CA ARG A 136 20.45 -12.80 16.47
C ARG A 136 21.24 -12.31 15.26
N GLU A 137 20.74 -12.58 14.06
CA GLU A 137 21.30 -11.98 12.85
C GLU A 137 20.48 -10.74 12.50
N PRO A 138 21.12 -9.57 12.30
CA PRO A 138 20.40 -8.37 11.90
C PRO A 138 19.70 -8.61 10.56
N VAL A 139 18.40 -8.34 10.51
CA VAL A 139 17.66 -8.22 9.25
C VAL A 139 18.11 -6.90 8.61
N ALA A 140 19.17 -6.99 7.81
CA ALA A 140 19.86 -5.90 7.09
C ALA A 140 20.80 -5.01 7.94
N ILE A 141 22.04 -4.86 7.44
CA ILE A 141 23.01 -3.85 7.88
C ILE A 141 23.27 -2.94 6.69
N SER A 142 22.64 -1.77 6.65
CA SER A 142 22.96 -0.75 5.65
C SER A 142 24.31 -0.13 6.00
N ARG A 143 25.31 -0.24 5.11
CA ARG A 143 26.58 0.47 5.27
C ARG A 143 26.35 1.96 5.07
N ALA A 144 26.65 2.77 6.07
CA ALA A 144 26.83 4.21 5.89
C ALA A 144 28.10 4.45 5.04
N ALA A 145 27.97 5.25 3.99
CA ALA A 145 29.12 5.75 3.23
C ALA A 145 29.68 6.99 3.95
N ASN A 146 31.01 7.00 4.16
CA ASN A 146 31.76 8.15 4.69
C ASN A 146 31.92 9.25 3.64
#